data_AF-A0A9D2QHJ2-F1
#
_entry.id   AF-A0A9D2QHJ2-F1
#
_cell.length_a   1.000
_cell.length_b   1.000
_cell.length_c   1.000
_cell.angle_alpha   90.00
_cell.angle_beta   90.00
_cell.angle_gamma   90.00
#
_symmetry.space_group_name_H-M   'P 1'
#
loop_
_entity.id
_entity.type
_entity.pdbx_description
1 polymer ?
#
loop_
_entity_poly.entity_id
_entity_poly.type
_entity_poly.pdbx_seq_one_letter_code
_entity_poly.pdbx_strand_id
1 'polypeptide(L)' 'MRTLIVSGGRIGRGFALSFLETERFDRIIGVDNGLRFLYENGIMPTHVVGDFDTAAPELVDY' A
#
# COMPACT_ATOMS: atom_id res chain seq x y z
N MET A 1 -11.49 15.13 -0.65
CA MET A 1 -10.76 14.01 -0.03
C MET A 1 -10.53 12.94 -1.07
N ARG A 2 -9.28 12.63 -1.38
CA ARG A 2 -8.89 11.56 -2.32
C ARG A 2 -8.20 10.45 -1.55
N THR A 3 -8.65 9.22 -1.76
CA THR A 3 -8.13 8.03 -1.08
C THR A 3 -7.57 7.07 -2.11
N LEU A 4 -6.35 6.61 -1.89
CA LEU A 4 -5.76 5.49 -2.60
C LEU A 4 -5.92 4.22 -1.76
N ILE A 5 -6.37 3.14 -2.39
CA ILE A 5 -6.40 1.81 -1.77
C ILE A 5 -5.41 0.94 -2.53
N VAL A 6 -4.47 0.33 -1.82
CA VAL A 6 -3.45 -0.56 -2.36
C VAL A 6 -3.73 -1.97 -1.87
N SER A 7 -4.20 -2.85 -2.77
CA SER A 7 -4.51 -4.24 -2.47
C SER A 7 -3.39 -5.20 -2.91
N GLY A 8 -3.39 -6.43 -2.39
CA GLY A 8 -2.34 -7.44 -2.60
C GLY A 8 -2.27 -8.11 -3.98
N GLY A 9 -2.93 -7.55 -5.00
CA GLY A 9 -2.86 -8.07 -6.36
C GLY A 9 -1.51 -7.81 -7.05
N ARG A 10 -1.41 -8.15 -8.34
CA ARG A 10 -0.25 -7.77 -9.16
C ARG A 10 -0.22 -6.26 -9.36
N ILE A 11 0.74 -5.60 -8.72
CA ILE A 11 0.96 -4.15 -8.87
C ILE A 11 2.05 -3.90 -9.91
N GLY A 12 1.68 -3.20 -10.99
CA GLY A 12 2.63 -2.72 -11.98
C GLY A 12 3.46 -1.56 -11.40
N ARG A 13 4.65 -1.84 -10.87
CA ARG A 13 5.46 -0.86 -10.12
C ARG A 13 5.66 0.47 -10.86
N GLY A 14 6.03 0.42 -12.14
CA GLY A 14 6.28 1.64 -12.93
C GLY A 14 5.06 2.55 -13.04
N PHE A 15 3.87 1.95 -13.29
CA PHE A 15 2.62 2.71 -13.29
C PHE A 15 2.29 3.24 -11.89
N ALA A 16 2.36 2.40 -10.86
CA ALA A 16 1.96 2.78 -9.51
C ALA A 16 2.80 3.94 -8.96
N LEU A 17 4.13 3.91 -9.17
CA LEU A 17 5.03 4.97 -8.74
C LEU A 17 4.78 6.27 -9.52
N SER A 18 4.67 6.19 -10.85
CA SER A 18 4.34 7.37 -11.67
C SER A 18 2.99 7.97 -11.30
N PHE A 19 2.00 7.13 -10.99
CA PHE A 19 0.69 7.57 -10.52
C PHE A 19 0.76 8.29 -9.17
N LEU A 20 1.54 7.75 -8.22
CA LEU A 20 1.77 8.36 -6.91
C LEU A 20 2.56 9.68 -6.97
N GLU A 21 3.45 9.85 -7.95
CA GLU A 21 4.19 11.10 -8.18
C GLU A 21 3.30 12.19 -8.79
N THR A 22 2.40 11.80 -9.70
CA THR A 22 1.54 12.73 -10.45
C THR A 22 0.30 13.14 -9.64
N GLU A 23 -0.18 12.25 -8.77
CA GLU A 23 -1.43 12.42 -8.05
C GLU A 23 -1.21 12.60 -6.55
N ARG A 24 -1.93 13.54 -5.94
CA ARG A 24 -1.96 13.70 -4.48
C ARG A 24 -3.15 12.99 -3.84
N PHE A 25 -2.88 12.23 -2.78
CA PHE A 25 -3.90 11.55 -1.97
C PHE A 25 -3.85 12.03 -0.53
N ASP A 26 -5.02 12.24 0.07
CA ASP A 26 -5.17 12.59 1.49
C ASP A 26 -5.05 11.34 2.38
N ARG A 27 -5.37 10.17 1.82
CA ARG A 27 -5.36 8.88 2.53
C ARG A 27 -4.77 7.81 1.62
N ILE A 28 -3.95 6.94 2.21
CA ILE A 28 -3.43 5.73 1.57
C ILE A 28 -3.79 4.56 2.48
N ILE A 29 -4.58 3.63 1.98
CA ILE A 29 -5.02 2.45 2.73
C ILE A 29 -4.30 1.24 2.14
N GLY A 30 -3.45 0.60 2.94
CA GLY A 30 -2.82 -0.67 2.59
C GLY A 30 -3.73 -1.82 3.00
N VAL A 31 -3.99 -2.75 2.07
CA VAL A 31 -4.85 -3.91 2.29
C VAL A 31 -4.05 -5.19 2.14
N ASP A 32 -3.95 -5.98 3.22
CA ASP A 32 -3.20 -7.24 3.29
C ASP A 32 -1.81 -7.14 2.62
N ASN A 33 -1.52 -8.02 1.65
CA ASN A 33 -0.24 -8.04 0.93
C ASN A 33 0.00 -6.76 0.08
N GLY A 34 -0.98 -5.87 -0.07
CA GLY A 34 -0.78 -4.53 -0.63
C GLY A 34 0.17 -3.68 0.23
N LEU A 35 0.26 -3.98 1.53
CA LEU A 35 1.23 -3.37 2.45
C LEU A 35 2.67 -3.62 2.01
N ARG A 36 2.95 -4.76 1.38
CA ARG A 36 4.30 -5.08 0.90
C ARG A 36 4.79 -4.07 -0.14
N PHE A 37 3.94 -3.69 -1.07
CA PHE A 37 4.29 -2.66 -2.06
C PHE A 37 4.57 -1.32 -1.38
N LEU A 38 3.74 -0.94 -0.40
CA LEU A 38 3.92 0.31 0.33
C LEU A 38 5.25 0.31 1.10
N TYR A 39 5.52 -0.77 1.84
CA TYR A 39 6.75 -0.97 2.60
C TYR A 39 8.01 -0.96 1.72
N GLU A 40 8.02 -1.75 0.63
CA GLU A 40 9.16 -1.83 -0.30
C GLU A 40 9.51 -0.47 -0.94
N ASN A 41 8.55 0.47 -1.00
CA ASN A 41 8.75 1.79 -1.61
C ASN A 41 8.76 2.94 -0.57
N GLY A 42 8.82 2.62 0.73
CA GLY A 42 8.90 3.63 1.79
C GLY A 42 7.66 4.52 1.90
N ILE A 43 6.49 4.03 1.47
CA ILE A 43 5.23 4.76 1.50
C ILE A 43 4.49 4.39 2.77
N MET A 44 4.28 5.36 3.65
CA MET A 44 3.53 5.13 4.89
C MET A 44 2.02 5.15 4.62
N PRO A 45 1.28 4.04 4.85
CA PRO A 45 -0.17 4.07 4.80
C PRO A 45 -0.72 4.94 5.94
N THR A 46 -1.87 5.58 5.69
CA THR A 46 -2.63 6.24 6.75
C THR A 46 -3.51 5.26 7.52
N HIS A 47 -3.90 4.15 6.89
CA HIS A 47 -4.63 3.05 7.52
C HIS A 47 -4.20 1.72 6.92
N VAL A 48 -4.35 0.68 7.72
CA VAL A 48 -4.07 -0.70 7.35
C VAL A 48 -5.33 -1.52 7.62
N VAL A 49 -5.74 -2.35 6.67
CA VAL A 49 -6.96 -3.17 6.74
C VAL A 49 -6.67 -4.57 6.24
N GLY A 50 -7.21 -5.58 6.93
CA GLY A 50 -6.97 -6.98 6.60
C GLY A 50 -7.20 -7.89 7.80
N ASP A 51 -7.32 -9.18 7.57
CA ASP A 51 -7.09 -10.21 8.60
C ASP A 51 -5.61 -10.63 8.67
N PHE A 52 -4.80 -10.14 7.72
CA PHE A 52 -3.34 -10.27 7.67
C PHE A 52 -2.82 -11.69 7.57
N ASP A 53 -3.66 -12.65 7.15
CA ASP A 53 -3.28 -14.05 6.97
C ASP A 53 -2.21 -14.26 5.87
N THR A 54 -2.16 -13.32 4.92
CA THR A 54 -1.26 -13.27 3.76
C THR A 54 -0.21 -12.17 3.87
N ALA A 55 -0.24 -11.37 4.95
CA ALA A 55 0.79 -10.38 5.21
C ALA A 55 2.10 -11.08 5.58
N ALA A 56 3.22 -10.57 5.06
CA ALA A 56 4.52 -11.07 5.47
C ALA A 56 4.71 -10.74 6.97
N PRO A 57 5.20 -11.69 7.81
CA PRO A 57 5.31 -11.47 9.25
C PRO A 57 6.08 -10.20 9.63
N GLU A 58 7.06 -9.84 8.80
CA GLU A 58 7.90 -8.64 8.97
C GLU A 58 7.10 -7.33 8.85
N LEU A 59 5.90 -7.35 8.27
CA LEU A 59 5.01 -6.20 8.13
C LEU A 59 4.03 -6.05 9.30
N VAL A 60 3.87 -7.09 10.13
CA VAL A 60 2.94 -7.10 11.27
C VAL A 60 3.62 -6.58 12.55
N ASP A 61 4.94 -6.69 12.63
CA ASP A 61 5.77 -6.21 13.75
C ASP A 61 6.24 -4.74 13.62
N TYR A 62 5.79 -4.02 12.59
CA TYR A 62 6.14 -2.61 12.30
C TYR A 62 5.14 -1.62 12.90
#